data_AF-A0A7K3B9Y9-F1
#
_entry.id   AF-A0A7K3B9Y9-F1
#
_cell.length_a   1.000
_cell.length_b   1.000
_cell.length_c   1.000
_cell.angle_alpha   90.00
_cell.angle_beta   90.00
_cell.angle_gamma   90.00
#
_symmetry.space_group_name_H-M   'P 1'
#
loop_
_entity.id
_entity.type
_entity.pdbx_description
1 polymer ?
#
loop_
_entity_poly.entity_id
_entity_poly.type
_entity_poly.pdbx_seq_one_letter_code
_entity_poly.pdbx_strand_id
1 'polypeptide(L)'
;TVLGGVAIGMVLRRTLLSMVVTFFFAVAVQVAWGQYRLDLGHVVRITTDSGVDGGPPSLPTAAHEIDQSFVTSSGETLGWSTCVHAGSEKAVEACRQQKGIVGWAVDYLPISQMSGMQWLGASILFALAAAVTAFVFLWGRKRVV
;
A
#
# COMPACT_ATOMS: atom_id res chain seq x y z
N THR A 1 -2.44 -34.65 -41.73
CA THR A 1 -3.08 -34.25 -40.45
C THR A 1 -2.11 -34.26 -39.27
N VAL A 2 -1.18 -35.20 -39.18
CA VAL A 2 -0.21 -35.33 -38.06
C VAL A 2 0.73 -34.11 -37.90
N LEU A 3 1.21 -33.52 -39.01
CA LEU A 3 2.04 -32.30 -39.01
C LEU A 3 1.32 -31.06 -38.43
N GLY A 4 0.00 -30.95 -38.64
CA GLY A 4 -0.80 -29.87 -38.08
C GLY A 4 -0.90 -29.95 -36.55
N GLY A 5 -1.07 -31.16 -36.01
CA GLY A 5 -1.11 -31.39 -34.57
C GLY A 5 0.21 -31.08 -33.86
N VAL A 6 1.36 -31.41 -34.47
CA VAL A 6 2.69 -31.12 -33.91
C VAL A 6 2.97 -29.61 -33.90
N ALA A 7 2.60 -28.90 -34.98
CA ALA A 7 2.76 -27.45 -35.04
C ALA A 7 1.87 -26.73 -34.01
N ILE A 8 0.59 -27.13 -33.91
CA ILE A 8 -0.36 -26.59 -32.93
C ILE A 8 0.11 -26.87 -31.51
N GLY A 9 0.57 -28.09 -31.22
CA GLY A 9 1.13 -28.46 -29.91
C GLY A 9 2.40 -27.68 -29.55
N MET A 10 3.29 -27.41 -30.51
CA MET A 10 4.50 -26.62 -30.28
C MET A 10 4.19 -25.14 -30.01
N VAL A 11 3.21 -24.57 -30.74
CA VAL A 11 2.72 -23.21 -30.49
C VAL A 11 2.04 -23.12 -29.13
N LEU A 12 1.13 -24.05 -28.82
CA LEU A 12 0.45 -24.13 -27.52
C LEU A 12 1.44 -24.27 -26.36
N ARG A 13 2.52 -25.06 -26.50
CA ARG A 13 3.54 -25.19 -25.46
C ARG A 13 4.26 -23.86 -25.19
N ARG A 14 4.49 -23.05 -26.23
CA ARG A 14 5.07 -21.70 -26.11
C ARG A 14 4.07 -20.68 -25.58
N THR A 15 2.78 -20.77 -25.93
CA THR A 15 1.75 -19.87 -25.38
C THR A 15 1.50 -20.18 -23.91
N LEU A 16 1.49 -21.44 -23.51
CA LEU A 16 1.30 -21.86 -22.11
C LEU A 16 2.47 -21.37 -21.25
N LEU A 17 3.72 -21.53 -21.70
CA LEU A 17 4.88 -20.93 -21.04
C LEU A 17 4.79 -19.41 -20.95
N SER A 18 4.36 -18.74 -22.02
CA SER A 18 4.18 -17.28 -21.99
C SER A 18 3.08 -16.86 -21.03
N MET A 19 1.94 -17.56 -20.99
CA MET A 19 0.85 -17.26 -20.05
C MET A 19 1.28 -17.46 -18.60
N VAL A 20 2.07 -18.51 -18.31
CA VAL A 20 2.63 -18.74 -16.97
C VAL A 20 3.58 -17.61 -16.57
N VAL A 21 4.48 -17.19 -17.46
CA VAL A 21 5.39 -16.07 -17.18
C VAL A 21 4.61 -14.77 -16.98
N THR A 22 3.63 -14.47 -17.82
CA THR A 22 2.76 -13.29 -17.66
C THR A 22 1.97 -13.34 -16.36
N PHE A 23 1.48 -14.52 -15.97
CA PHE A 23 0.77 -14.71 -14.70
C PHE A 23 1.68 -14.42 -13.50
N PHE A 24 2.87 -15.03 -13.44
CA PHE A 24 3.82 -14.77 -12.35
C PHE A 24 4.28 -13.32 -12.32
N PHE A 25 4.50 -12.71 -13.49
CA PHE A 25 4.81 -11.30 -13.59
C PHE A 25 3.68 -10.42 -13.04
N ALA A 26 2.42 -10.69 -13.43
CA ALA A 26 1.27 -9.96 -12.94
C ALA A 26 1.10 -10.11 -11.43
N VAL A 27 1.26 -11.32 -10.89
CA VAL A 27 1.22 -11.58 -9.45
C VAL A 27 2.33 -10.83 -8.72
N ALA A 28 3.57 -10.86 -9.22
CA ALA A 28 4.68 -10.14 -8.63
C ALA A 28 4.44 -8.61 -8.62
N VAL A 29 3.93 -8.06 -9.73
CA VAL A 29 3.54 -6.64 -9.82
C VAL A 29 2.42 -6.33 -8.83
N GLN A 30 1.42 -7.21 -8.69
CA GLN A 30 0.30 -6.99 -7.77
C GLN A 30 0.75 -7.04 -6.30
N VAL A 31 1.64 -7.96 -5.94
CA VAL A 31 2.22 -8.04 -4.60
C VAL A 31 3.08 -6.81 -4.31
N ALA A 32 3.96 -6.43 -5.24
CA ALA A 32 4.75 -5.22 -5.11
C ALA A 32 3.84 -3.99 -4.96
N TRP A 33 2.78 -3.89 -5.77
CA TRP A 33 1.83 -2.80 -5.65
C TRP A 33 1.12 -2.78 -4.31
N GLY A 34 0.69 -3.94 -3.78
CA GLY A 34 0.05 -4.03 -2.47
C GLY A 34 0.95 -3.54 -1.34
N GLN A 35 2.25 -3.86 -1.40
CA GLN A 35 3.24 -3.47 -0.39
C GLN A 35 3.63 -1.99 -0.51
N TYR A 36 3.95 -1.53 -1.73
CA TYR A 36 4.51 -0.20 -1.93
C TYR A 36 3.45 0.88 -2.16
N ARG A 37 2.20 0.56 -2.51
CA ARG A 37 1.16 1.56 -2.78
C ARG A 37 0.94 2.50 -1.59
N LEU A 38 1.02 2.00 -0.36
CA LEU A 38 0.86 2.84 0.84
C LEU A 38 2.07 3.74 1.09
N ASP A 39 3.26 3.33 0.65
CA ASP A 39 4.51 4.08 0.75
C ASP A 39 4.64 5.19 -0.33
N LEU A 40 3.82 5.12 -1.39
CA LEU A 40 3.73 6.19 -2.40
C LEU A 40 3.03 7.45 -1.91
N GLY A 41 2.41 7.43 -0.73
CA GLY A 41 1.72 8.57 -0.13
C GLY A 41 2.47 9.05 1.10
N HIS A 42 2.68 10.36 1.23
CA HIS A 42 3.19 10.90 2.50
C HIS A 42 2.07 10.88 3.53
N VAL A 43 2.14 9.93 4.46
CA VAL A 43 1.26 9.89 5.63
C VAL A 43 1.55 11.15 6.46
N VAL A 44 0.49 11.89 6.80
CA VAL A 44 0.59 13.07 7.65
C VAL A 44 -0.08 12.75 8.97
N ARG A 45 0.63 13.02 10.07
CA ARG A 45 0.15 12.79 11.43
C ARG A 45 -0.36 14.09 12.02
N ILE A 46 -1.59 14.07 12.53
CA ILE A 46 -2.17 15.15 13.33
C ILE A 46 -2.29 14.68 14.78
N THR A 47 -1.81 15.51 15.71
CA THR A 47 -1.95 15.30 17.15
C THR A 47 -2.96 16.29 17.72
N THR A 48 -3.76 15.85 18.69
CA THR A 48 -4.69 16.74 19.42
C THR A 48 -3.97 17.42 20.59
N ASP A 49 -4.24 18.71 20.80
CA ASP A 49 -3.75 19.50 21.96
C ASP A 49 -4.76 19.46 23.13
N SER A 50 -6.01 19.11 22.85
CA SER A 50 -7.13 19.15 23.80
C SER A 50 -7.20 17.99 24.80
N GLY A 51 -6.14 17.19 24.90
CA GLY A 51 -6.15 15.98 25.74
C GLY A 51 -6.97 14.83 25.16
N VAL A 52 -6.98 13.70 25.85
CA VAL A 52 -7.62 12.47 25.36
C VAL A 52 -9.15 12.47 25.55
N ASP A 53 -9.67 13.35 26.41
CA ASP A 53 -11.11 13.45 26.72
C ASP A 53 -11.89 14.29 25.70
N GLY A 54 -11.19 15.09 24.90
CA GLY A 54 -11.76 15.83 23.76
C GLY A 54 -12.12 14.96 22.56
N GLY A 55 -11.81 13.66 22.60
CA GLY A 55 -12.00 12.73 21.50
C GLY A 55 -10.96 12.84 20.38
N PRO A 56 -11.02 11.95 19.37
CA PRO A 56 -10.12 12.02 18.22
C PRO A 56 -10.27 13.35 17.47
N PRO A 57 -9.17 13.90 16.92
CA PRO A 57 -9.22 15.14 16.14
C PRO A 57 -10.15 14.96 14.94
N SER A 58 -10.92 16.01 14.62
CA SER A 58 -11.78 16.01 13.44
C SER A 58 -10.92 16.05 12.17
N LEU A 59 -11.03 14.99 11.36
CA LEU A 59 -10.35 14.89 10.08
C LEU A 59 -10.99 15.85 9.06
N PRO A 60 -10.21 16.50 8.17
CA PRO A 60 -10.76 17.30 7.09
C PRO A 60 -11.71 16.48 6.21
N THR A 61 -12.80 17.09 5.74
CA THR A 61 -13.76 16.44 4.83
C THR A 61 -13.02 15.86 3.62
N ALA A 62 -13.06 14.53 3.46
CA ALA A 62 -12.36 13.73 2.45
C ALA A 62 -10.90 13.30 2.71
N ALA A 63 -10.38 13.42 3.93
CA ALA A 63 -9.16 12.73 4.36
C ALA A 63 -9.43 11.24 4.63
N HIS A 64 -8.53 10.35 4.19
CA HIS A 64 -8.62 8.94 4.52
C HIS A 64 -7.81 8.66 5.79
N GLU A 65 -8.49 8.22 6.85
CA GLU A 65 -7.85 7.74 8.08
C GLU A 65 -7.12 6.42 7.82
N ILE A 66 -5.84 6.36 8.19
CA ILE A 66 -4.97 5.20 8.04
C ILE A 66 -4.86 4.44 9.36
N ASP A 67 -4.53 5.16 10.44
CA ASP A 67 -4.38 4.58 11.77
C ASP A 67 -4.69 5.62 12.86
N GLN A 68 -5.18 5.11 13.99
CA GLN A 68 -5.47 5.90 15.17
C GLN A 68 -4.65 5.38 16.35
N SER A 69 -3.84 6.27 16.92
CA SER A 69 -2.96 5.99 18.04
C SER A 69 -3.08 7.05 19.14
N PHE A 70 -2.48 6.75 20.28
CA PHE A 70 -2.30 7.65 21.40
C PHE A 70 -0.88 8.23 21.35
N VAL A 71 -0.71 9.48 21.77
CA VAL A 71 0.61 10.10 21.94
C VAL A 71 0.90 10.33 23.42
N THR A 72 2.13 10.04 23.83
CA THR A 72 2.63 10.25 25.20
C THR A 72 3.32 11.61 25.35
N SER A 73 3.54 12.06 26.58
CA SER A 73 4.25 13.31 26.87
C SER A 73 5.70 13.34 26.35
N SER A 74 6.31 12.17 26.13
CA SER A 74 7.63 12.02 25.53
C SER A 74 7.61 12.03 24.00
N GLY A 75 6.43 12.06 23.37
CA GLY A 75 6.24 12.00 21.92
C GLY A 75 6.18 10.57 21.35
N GLU A 76 6.18 9.53 22.19
CA GLU A 76 6.01 8.14 21.76
C GLU A 76 4.54 7.86 21.41
N THR A 77 4.30 7.12 20.33
CA THR A 77 2.96 6.71 19.89
C THR A 77 2.62 5.30 20.37
N LEU A 78 1.53 5.16 21.10
CA LEU A 78 0.99 3.89 21.59
C LEU A 78 -0.27 3.53 20.80
N GLY A 79 -0.45 2.26 20.43
CA GLY A 79 -1.64 1.85 19.70
C GLY A 79 -2.92 2.09 20.51
N TRP A 80 -4.04 2.40 19.84
CA TRP A 80 -5.37 2.57 20.47
C TRP A 80 -5.71 1.41 21.43
N SER A 81 -5.27 0.19 21.13
CA SER A 81 -5.56 -1.02 21.92
C SER A 81 -4.78 -1.15 23.24
N THR A 82 -3.87 -0.23 23.56
CA THR A 82 -2.95 -0.39 24.70
C THR A 82 -3.66 -0.42 26.06
N CYS A 83 -4.73 0.36 26.24
CA CYS A 83 -5.46 0.47 27.52
C CYS A 83 -6.93 -0.01 27.44
N VAL A 84 -7.41 -0.49 26.30
CA VAL A 84 -8.83 -0.93 26.15
C VAL A 84 -9.17 -2.21 26.89
N HIS A 85 -8.18 -3.02 27.27
CA HIS A 85 -8.41 -4.26 28.03
C HIS A 85 -8.54 -4.03 29.54
N ALA A 86 -8.35 -2.80 30.02
CA ALA A 86 -8.59 -2.46 31.40
C ALA A 86 -10.10 -2.40 31.64
N GLY A 87 -10.68 -3.45 32.24
CA GLY A 87 -12.13 -3.70 32.20
C GLY A 87 -13.06 -2.64 32.82
N SER A 88 -12.57 -1.63 33.54
CA SER A 88 -13.39 -0.51 34.05
C SER A 88 -12.82 0.83 33.61
N GLU A 89 -13.68 1.84 33.43
CA GLU A 89 -13.26 3.19 32.99
C GLU A 89 -12.13 3.78 33.86
N LYS A 90 -12.21 3.59 35.18
CA LYS A 90 -11.16 3.99 36.12
C LYS A 90 -9.84 3.25 35.90
N ALA A 91 -9.88 1.98 35.50
CA ALA A 91 -8.69 1.20 35.20
C ALA A 91 -8.09 1.61 33.84
N VAL A 92 -8.92 1.98 32.85
CA VAL A 92 -8.45 2.56 31.59
C VAL A 92 -7.73 3.88 31.85
N GLU A 93 -8.30 4.74 32.70
CA GLU A 93 -7.72 6.04 33.02
C GLU A 93 -6.43 5.93 33.84
N ALA A 94 -6.38 4.99 34.78
CA ALA A 94 -5.14 4.66 35.50
C ALA A 94 -4.04 4.14 34.54
N CYS A 95 -4.40 3.28 33.58
CA CYS A 95 -3.47 2.81 32.54
C CYS A 95 -2.96 3.97 31.68
N ARG A 96 -3.86 4.90 31.30
CA ARG A 96 -3.53 6.09 30.51
C ARG A 96 -2.54 7.00 31.24
N GLN A 97 -2.79 7.27 32.52
CA GLN A 97 -1.89 8.06 33.37
C GLN A 97 -0.54 7.37 33.58
N GLN A 98 -0.54 6.05 33.85
CA GLN A 98 0.70 5.28 34.04
C GLN A 98 1.58 5.28 32.78
N LYS A 99 0.96 5.24 31.60
CA LYS A 99 1.64 5.28 30.30
C LYS A 99 1.93 6.70 29.81
N GLY A 100 1.54 7.73 30.55
CA GLY A 100 1.80 9.13 30.21
C GLY A 100 1.12 9.57 28.90
N ILE A 101 -0.03 8.98 28.55
CA ILE A 101 -0.77 9.33 27.34
C ILE A 101 -1.40 10.72 27.52
N VAL A 102 -1.03 11.65 26.64
CA VAL A 102 -1.46 13.06 26.69
C VAL A 102 -2.47 13.43 25.61
N GLY A 103 -2.58 12.64 24.53
CA GLY A 103 -3.51 12.99 23.46
C GLY A 103 -3.72 11.87 22.44
N TRP A 104 -4.55 12.19 21.45
CA TRP A 104 -4.77 11.37 20.26
C TRP A 104 -3.80 11.76 19.15
N ALA A 105 -3.33 10.77 18.40
CA ALA A 105 -2.60 10.93 17.16
C ALA A 105 -3.33 10.16 16.06
N VAL A 106 -3.68 10.84 14.97
CA VAL A 106 -4.33 10.22 13.82
C VAL A 106 -3.45 10.39 12.60
N ASP A 107 -3.18 9.28 11.94
CA ASP A 107 -2.50 9.23 10.66
C ASP A 107 -3.53 9.28 9.55
N TYR A 108 -3.40 10.26 8.66
CA TYR A 108 -4.29 10.38 7.53
C TYR A 108 -3.55 10.67 6.23
N LEU A 109 -4.20 10.29 5.13
CA LEU A 109 -3.74 10.61 3.79
C LEU A 109 -4.55 11.80 3.24
N PRO A 110 -3.91 12.96 3.00
CA PRO A 110 -4.61 14.12 2.45
C PRO A 110 -5.04 13.87 0.99
N ILE A 111 -6.24 14.32 0.65
CA ILE A 111 -6.83 14.17 -0.69
C ILE A 111 -5.97 14.78 -1.81
N SER A 112 -5.22 15.84 -1.50
CA SER A 112 -4.31 16.51 -2.45
C SER A 112 -3.21 15.58 -2.96
N GLN A 113 -2.89 14.49 -2.26
CA GLN A 113 -1.85 13.54 -2.65
C GLN A 113 -2.37 12.30 -3.37
N MET A 114 -3.70 12.11 -3.44
CA MET A 114 -4.27 11.00 -4.20
C MET A 114 -3.98 11.11 -5.71
N SER A 115 -3.95 12.33 -6.25
CA SER A 115 -3.58 12.56 -7.65
C SER A 115 -2.12 12.18 -7.90
N GLY A 116 -1.20 12.56 -7.00
CA GLY A 116 0.22 12.19 -7.06
C GLY A 116 0.42 10.68 -7.08
N MET A 117 -0.28 9.94 -6.21
CA MET A 117 -0.22 8.48 -6.20
C MET A 117 -0.76 7.84 -7.48
N GLN A 118 -1.81 8.39 -8.08
CA GLN A 118 -2.35 7.91 -9.36
C GLN A 118 -1.38 8.14 -10.52
N TRP A 119 -0.76 9.32 -10.59
CA TRP A 119 0.21 9.65 -11.64
C TRP A 119 1.51 8.85 -11.50
N LEU A 120 2.04 8.70 -10.29
CA LEU A 120 3.19 7.84 -10.02
C LEU A 120 2.88 6.41 -10.42
N GLY A 121 1.72 5.90 -10.03
CA GLY A 121 1.29 4.57 -10.43
C GLY A 121 1.21 4.40 -11.96
N ALA A 122 0.57 5.34 -12.65
CA ALA A 122 0.48 5.32 -14.10
C ALA A 122 1.87 5.35 -14.76
N SER A 123 2.81 6.15 -14.23
CA SER A 123 4.17 6.24 -14.76
C SER A 123 4.96 4.94 -14.62
N ILE A 124 4.81 4.23 -13.51
CA ILE A 124 5.48 2.94 -13.27
C ILE A 124 4.95 1.89 -14.25
N LEU A 125 3.62 1.78 -14.39
CA LEU A 125 3.01 0.86 -15.33
C LEU A 125 3.41 1.16 -16.78
N PHE A 126 3.47 2.46 -17.12
CA PHE A 126 3.93 2.90 -18.43
C PHE A 126 5.40 2.54 -18.68
N ALA A 127 6.29 2.77 -17.70
CA ALA A 127 7.70 2.40 -17.79
C ALA A 127 7.88 0.88 -17.96
N LEU A 128 7.11 0.08 -17.23
CA LEU A 128 7.11 -1.38 -17.37
C LEU A 128 6.64 -1.82 -18.76
N ALA A 129 5.55 -1.25 -19.27
CA ALA A 129 5.05 -1.53 -20.62
C ALA A 129 6.08 -1.14 -21.69
N ALA A 130 6.75 0.00 -21.53
CA ALA A 130 7.82 0.44 -22.43
C ALA A 130 9.02 -0.51 -22.39
N ALA A 131 9.42 -0.98 -21.20
CA ALA A 131 10.51 -1.94 -21.04
C ALA A 131 10.21 -3.29 -21.70
N VAL A 132 8.99 -3.82 -21.52
CA VAL A 132 8.55 -5.06 -22.18
C VAL A 132 8.53 -4.88 -23.69
N THR A 133 7.98 -3.77 -24.18
CA THR A 133 7.96 -3.44 -25.61
C THR A 133 9.37 -3.40 -26.20
N ALA A 134 10.28 -2.66 -25.56
CA ALA A 134 11.67 -2.55 -25.97
C ALA A 134 12.38 -3.91 -25.96
N PHE A 135 12.15 -4.73 -24.92
CA PHE A 135 12.71 -6.07 -24.82
C PHE A 135 12.25 -6.95 -26.00
N VAL A 136 10.96 -6.95 -26.32
CA VAL A 136 10.40 -7.70 -27.46
C VAL A 136 10.99 -7.23 -28.78
N PHE A 137 11.10 -5.92 -29.00
CA PHE A 137 11.72 -5.37 -30.23
C PHE A 137 13.19 -5.77 -30.36
N LEU A 138 13.98 -5.66 -29.29
CA LEU A 138 15.40 -6.00 -29.31
C LEU A 138 15.64 -7.50 -29.51
N TRP A 139 14.87 -8.35 -28.83
CA TRP A 139 14.96 -9.81 -28.98
C TRP A 139 14.40 -10.30 -30.33
N GLY A 140 13.32 -9.69 -30.81
CA GLY A 140 12.76 -9.98 -32.12
C GLY A 140 13.76 -9.65 -33.22
N ARG A 141 14.40 -8.48 -33.15
CA ARG A 141 15.41 -8.05 -34.13
C ARG A 141 16.65 -8.96 -34.13
N LYS A 142 17.07 -9.45 -32.96
CA LYS A 142 18.16 -10.45 -32.83
C LYS A 142 17.85 -11.84 -33.42
N ARG A 143 16.58 -12.17 -33.69
CA ARG A 143 16.23 -13.44 -34.36
C ARG A 143 16.03 -13.33 -35.87
N VAL A 144 15.94 -12.11 -36.40
CA VAL A 144 15.71 -11.84 -37.83
C VAL A 144 17.04 -11.57 -38.57
N VAL A 145 18.10 -11.20 -37.84
CA VAL A 145 19.49 -11.15 -38.32
C VAL A 145 20.17 -12.48 -38.00
#